data_AF-A0A7W8BN95-F1
#
_entry.id   AF-A0A7W8BN95-F1
#
_cell.length_a   1.000
_cell.length_b   1.000
_cell.length_c   1.000
_cell.angle_alpha   90.00
_cell.angle_beta   90.00
_cell.angle_gamma   90.00
#
_symmetry.space_group_name_H-M   'P 1'
#
loop_
_entity.id
_entity.type
_entity.pdbx_description
1 polymer ?
#
loop_
_entity_poly.entity_id
_entity_poly.type
_entity_poly.pdbx_seq_one_letter_code
_entity_poly.pdbx_strand_id
1 'polypeptide(L)'
;MSLHFHRNPDGTTTGRNEANGLTVTHAEEEEVKRQLYEDAGWEYTPPPPPVPPGFHRFSLVHDEFRTAGFADERYAGLRARPPEGCVPVDWGCFALECERPGRTLLDAVAGTVAEIRREHGVVMNSLGVEKPQEWFDADSKNGYAAQVVAHLVLMAADRSRLLGYGRKEVVRLLDATGVE
;
A
#
# COMPACT_ATOMS: atom_id res chain seq x y z
N MET A 1 -7.14 -21.45 12.87
CA MET A 1 -8.53 -21.13 12.48
C MET A 1 -8.43 -20.35 11.19
N SER A 2 -9.05 -20.84 10.13
CA SER A 2 -8.88 -20.36 8.74
C SER A 2 -10.25 -20.15 8.11
N LEU A 3 -10.41 -19.01 7.43
CA LEU A 3 -11.58 -18.69 6.63
C LEU A 3 -11.22 -18.85 5.15
N HIS A 4 -12.03 -19.57 4.40
CA HIS A 4 -11.84 -19.76 2.96
C HIS A 4 -12.95 -19.03 2.20
N PHE A 5 -12.59 -18.34 1.10
CA PHE A 5 -13.54 -17.61 0.26
C PHE A 5 -13.43 -18.09 -1.20
N HIS A 6 -14.56 -18.27 -1.86
CA HIS A 6 -14.65 -18.69 -3.26
C HIS A 6 -15.71 -17.87 -3.99
N ARG A 7 -15.32 -17.30 -5.13
CA ARG A 7 -16.25 -16.59 -6.01
C ARG A 7 -16.84 -17.56 -7.02
N ASN A 8 -18.15 -17.72 -6.98
CA ASN A 8 -18.89 -18.68 -7.81
C ASN A 8 -19.09 -18.14 -9.23
N PRO A 9 -19.30 -19.03 -10.23
CA PRO A 9 -19.60 -18.62 -11.60
C PRO A 9 -20.90 -17.82 -11.76
N ASP A 10 -21.85 -17.95 -10.83
CA ASP A 10 -23.12 -17.23 -10.81
C ASP A 10 -23.02 -15.81 -10.25
N GLY A 11 -21.81 -15.37 -9.86
CA GLY A 11 -21.53 -14.05 -9.33
C GLY A 11 -21.64 -13.92 -7.80
N THR A 12 -22.10 -14.96 -7.10
CA THR A 12 -22.13 -14.98 -5.63
C THR A 12 -20.76 -15.33 -5.05
N THR A 13 -20.56 -15.02 -3.77
CA THR A 13 -19.40 -15.48 -3.00
C THR A 13 -19.86 -16.52 -1.97
N THR A 14 -19.13 -17.63 -1.89
CA THR A 14 -19.25 -18.60 -0.81
C THR A 14 -18.02 -18.51 0.08
N GLY A 15 -18.24 -18.40 1.39
CA GLY A 15 -17.18 -18.47 2.37
C GLY A 15 -17.43 -19.60 3.38
N ARG A 16 -16.35 -20.13 3.94
CA ARG A 16 -16.37 -21.25 4.87
C ARG A 16 -15.42 -21.00 6.04
N ASN A 17 -15.92 -21.20 7.27
CA ASN A 17 -15.08 -21.32 8.45
C ASN A 17 -14.69 -22.79 8.62
N GLU A 18 -13.40 -23.09 8.51
CA GLU A 18 -12.91 -24.48 8.60
C GLU A 18 -12.95 -25.04 10.02
N ALA A 19 -13.00 -24.17 11.05
CA ALA A 19 -12.95 -24.61 12.44
C ALA A 19 -14.27 -25.23 12.94
N ASN A 20 -15.41 -24.74 12.44
CA ASN A 20 -16.75 -25.21 12.85
C ASN A 20 -17.61 -25.69 11.68
N GLY A 21 -17.14 -25.52 10.44
CA GLY A 21 -17.84 -25.94 9.23
C GLY A 21 -18.93 -24.99 8.75
N LEU A 22 -19.10 -23.80 9.36
CA LEU A 22 -20.07 -22.81 8.89
C LEU A 22 -19.77 -22.46 7.43
N THR A 23 -20.81 -22.46 6.59
CA THR A 23 -20.74 -22.06 5.18
C THR A 23 -21.79 -20.99 4.92
N VAL A 24 -21.36 -19.87 4.36
CA VAL A 24 -22.21 -18.72 4.02
C VAL A 24 -22.08 -18.45 2.53
N THR A 25 -23.19 -18.32 1.83
CA THR A 25 -23.22 -17.91 0.42
C THR A 25 -24.09 -16.68 0.28
N HIS A 26 -23.55 -15.63 -0.33
CA HIS A 26 -24.27 -14.37 -0.53
C HIS A 26 -23.82 -13.65 -1.81
N ALA A 27 -24.70 -12.81 -2.37
CA ALA A 27 -24.40 -12.01 -3.56
C ALA A 27 -23.39 -10.89 -3.26
N GLU A 28 -23.52 -10.26 -2.10
CA GLU A 28 -22.54 -9.30 -1.57
C GLU A 28 -21.41 -10.06 -0.86
N GLU A 29 -20.18 -9.92 -1.35
CA GLU A 29 -18.98 -10.54 -0.76
C GLU A 29 -18.74 -10.10 0.69
N GLU A 30 -19.03 -8.83 1.00
CA GLU A 30 -18.81 -8.28 2.34
C GLU A 30 -19.75 -8.89 3.39
N GLU A 31 -20.95 -9.30 2.99
CA GLU A 31 -21.86 -10.01 3.89
C GLU A 31 -21.31 -11.38 4.29
N VAL A 32 -20.68 -12.09 3.34
CA VAL A 32 -20.00 -13.36 3.60
C VAL A 32 -18.84 -13.16 4.58
N LYS A 33 -18.02 -12.13 4.36
CA LYS A 33 -16.89 -11.81 5.24
C LYS A 33 -17.37 -11.47 6.65
N ARG A 34 -18.33 -10.56 6.79
CA ARG A 34 -18.89 -10.16 8.09
C ARG A 34 -19.36 -11.37 8.88
N GLN A 35 -20.22 -12.20 8.29
CA GLN A 35 -20.79 -13.36 9.00
C GLN A 35 -19.72 -14.37 9.43
N LEU A 36 -18.68 -14.61 8.62
CA LEU A 36 -17.61 -15.52 8.97
C LEU A 36 -16.66 -14.96 10.04
N TYR A 37 -16.41 -13.66 10.04
CA TYR A 37 -15.62 -13.01 11.08
C TYR A 37 -16.38 -13.02 12.42
N GLU A 38 -17.67 -12.66 12.41
CA GLU A 38 -18.53 -12.73 13.59
C GLU A 38 -18.59 -14.16 14.17
N ASP A 39 -18.73 -15.16 13.31
CA ASP A 39 -18.71 -16.58 13.70
C ASP A 39 -17.37 -17.05 14.25
N ALA A 40 -16.24 -16.57 13.69
CA ALA A 40 -14.91 -16.83 14.22
C ALA A 40 -14.61 -16.09 15.53
N GLY A 41 -15.52 -15.23 15.99
CA GLY A 41 -15.31 -14.33 17.14
C GLY A 41 -14.25 -13.27 16.87
N TRP A 42 -14.01 -12.95 15.60
CA TRP A 42 -13.06 -11.93 15.17
C TRP A 42 -13.75 -10.60 14.95
N GLU A 43 -13.08 -9.51 15.30
CA GLU A 43 -13.56 -8.17 14.98
C GLU A 43 -13.57 -8.00 13.47
N TYR A 44 -14.76 -7.73 12.90
CA TYR A 44 -14.92 -7.41 11.49
C TYR A 44 -14.82 -5.90 11.31
N THR A 45 -13.75 -5.47 10.63
CA THR A 45 -13.62 -4.09 10.17
C THR A 45 -14.14 -4.00 8.73
N PRO A 46 -15.26 -3.29 8.48
CA PRO A 46 -15.76 -3.13 7.13
C PRO A 46 -14.74 -2.40 6.24
N PRO A 47 -14.73 -2.66 4.92
CA PRO A 47 -13.87 -1.94 4.02
C PRO A 47 -14.19 -0.44 4.08
N PRO A 48 -13.17 0.43 3.98
CA PRO A 48 -13.39 1.86 4.02
C PRO A 48 -14.24 2.31 2.82
N PRO A 49 -15.06 3.37 2.98
CA PRO A 49 -15.99 3.81 1.94
C PRO A 49 -15.26 4.13 0.62
N PRO A 50 -15.92 4.04 -0.54
CA PRO A 50 -15.29 4.38 -1.82
C PRO A 50 -14.86 5.85 -1.82
N VAL A 51 -13.68 6.11 -2.37
CA VAL A 51 -13.19 7.49 -2.55
C VAL A 51 -13.97 8.21 -3.65
N PRO A 52 -14.11 9.55 -3.58
CA PRO A 52 -14.75 10.32 -4.63
C PRO A 52 -14.08 10.11 -6.00
N PRO A 53 -14.81 10.29 -7.13
CA PRO A 53 -14.20 10.23 -8.45
C PRO A 53 -13.00 11.16 -8.58
N GLY A 54 -11.87 10.64 -9.09
CA GLY A 54 -10.61 11.38 -9.22
C GLY A 54 -9.76 11.43 -7.95
N PHE A 55 -10.22 10.85 -6.84
CA PHE A 55 -9.41 10.61 -5.65
C PHE A 55 -8.89 9.17 -5.63
N HIS A 56 -7.75 8.98 -4.98
CA HIS A 56 -7.09 7.70 -4.82
C HIS A 56 -6.71 7.50 -3.36
N ARG A 57 -7.01 6.32 -2.81
CA ARG A 57 -6.58 5.91 -1.47
C ARG A 57 -5.30 5.09 -1.57
N PHE A 58 -4.29 5.44 -0.79
CA PHE A 58 -3.02 4.71 -0.72
C PHE A 58 -2.28 5.01 0.58
N SER A 59 -1.31 4.16 0.91
CA SER A 59 -0.41 4.37 2.04
C SER A 59 0.98 4.75 1.54
N LEU A 60 1.70 5.56 2.31
CA LEU A 60 3.12 5.83 2.11
C LEU A 60 3.87 5.45 3.37
N VAL A 61 4.97 4.73 3.23
CA VAL A 61 5.83 4.29 4.33
C VAL A 61 7.23 4.83 4.11
N HIS A 62 7.84 5.37 5.17
CA HIS A 62 9.27 5.65 5.17
C HIS A 62 10.00 4.45 5.76
N ASP A 63 10.41 3.57 4.85
CA ASP A 63 10.92 2.26 5.16
C ASP A 63 12.43 2.32 5.46
N GLU A 64 12.76 2.86 6.63
CA GLU A 64 14.12 2.84 7.21
C GLU A 64 14.18 1.81 8.34
N PHE A 65 14.33 0.55 7.96
CA PHE A 65 14.23 -0.65 8.79
C PHE A 65 15.10 -0.73 10.07
N ARG A 66 16.03 0.21 10.30
CA ARG A 66 17.03 0.06 11.37
C ARG A 66 17.23 1.29 12.26
N THR A 67 16.57 2.41 11.99
CA THR A 67 17.00 3.71 12.55
C THR A 67 15.90 4.62 13.06
N ALA A 68 14.66 4.52 12.56
CA ALA A 68 13.64 5.52 12.87
C ALA A 68 12.24 4.91 13.09
N GLY A 69 11.74 5.01 14.33
CA GLY A 69 10.35 4.70 14.66
C GLY A 69 9.40 5.86 14.36
N PHE A 70 8.09 5.63 14.51
CA PHE A 70 7.04 6.64 14.24
C PHE A 70 7.31 8.00 14.91
N ALA A 71 7.88 8.00 16.13
CA ALA A 71 8.12 9.19 16.94
C ALA A 71 9.42 9.96 16.62
N ASP A 72 10.26 9.48 15.69
CA ASP A 72 11.53 10.14 15.33
C ASP A 72 11.33 11.61 14.97
N GLU A 73 12.26 12.48 15.40
CA GLU A 73 12.19 13.93 15.21
C GLU A 73 12.16 14.33 13.73
N ARG A 74 12.74 13.53 12.85
CA ARG A 74 12.68 13.76 11.40
C ARG A 74 11.26 13.84 10.86
N TYR A 75 10.31 13.18 11.50
CA TYR A 75 8.90 13.19 11.10
C TYR A 75 8.07 14.22 11.85
N ALA A 76 8.65 14.99 12.79
CA ALA A 76 7.90 15.96 13.59
C ALA A 76 7.15 16.98 12.71
N GLY A 77 7.80 17.46 11.64
CA GLY A 77 7.17 18.37 10.67
C GLY A 77 5.98 17.74 9.95
N LEU A 78 6.11 16.49 9.50
CA LEU A 78 5.04 15.73 8.84
C LEU A 78 3.89 15.36 9.79
N ARG A 79 4.20 15.03 11.05
CA ARG A 79 3.18 14.76 12.07
C ARG A 79 2.37 16.01 12.39
N ALA A 80 3.04 17.16 12.48
CA ALA A 80 2.39 18.43 12.80
C ALA A 80 1.59 19.01 11.61
N ARG A 81 2.08 18.82 10.39
CA ARG A 81 1.49 19.37 9.16
C ARG A 81 1.62 18.36 8.02
N PRO A 82 0.83 17.28 8.02
CA PRO A 82 0.85 16.33 6.92
C PRO A 82 0.26 16.99 5.65
N PRO A 83 0.59 16.48 4.46
CA PRO A 83 -0.09 16.88 3.23
C PRO A 83 -1.62 16.76 3.37
N GLU A 84 -2.36 17.64 2.70
CA GLU A 84 -3.82 17.61 2.74
C GLU A 84 -4.34 16.23 2.31
N GLY A 85 -5.28 15.66 3.07
CA GLY A 85 -5.83 14.33 2.81
C GLY A 85 -4.93 13.17 3.26
N CYS A 86 -3.80 13.43 3.94
CA CYS A 86 -2.96 12.41 4.55
C CYS A 86 -2.98 12.46 6.07
N VAL A 87 -2.99 11.30 6.72
CA VAL A 87 -2.99 11.15 8.17
C VAL A 87 -1.78 10.31 8.59
N PRO A 88 -0.93 10.80 9.51
CA PRO A 88 0.16 10.01 10.10
C PRO A 88 -0.39 8.82 10.90
N VAL A 89 0.13 7.63 10.62
CA VAL A 89 -0.23 6.38 11.31
C VAL A 89 1.03 5.64 11.75
N ASP A 90 0.94 4.96 12.90
CA ASP A 90 2.02 4.14 13.44
C ASP A 90 1.80 2.67 13.06
N TRP A 91 2.58 2.19 12.10
CA TRP A 91 2.60 0.79 11.67
C TRP A 91 3.84 0.05 12.20
N GLY A 92 4.41 0.51 13.33
CA GLY A 92 5.75 0.13 13.80
C GLY A 92 6.87 0.88 13.07
N CYS A 93 6.50 1.74 12.13
CA CYS A 93 7.34 2.67 11.38
C CYS A 93 6.52 3.91 11.05
N PHE A 94 7.15 4.96 10.51
CA PHE A 94 6.41 6.14 10.08
C PHE A 94 5.67 5.87 8.76
N ALA A 95 4.35 5.97 8.81
CA ALA A 95 3.48 5.81 7.66
C ALA A 95 2.43 6.93 7.58
N LEU A 96 1.87 7.09 6.38
CA LEU A 96 0.76 7.98 6.08
C LEU A 96 -0.33 7.17 5.38
N GLU A 97 -1.57 7.34 5.81
CA GLU A 97 -2.76 6.95 5.04
C GLU A 97 -3.28 8.16 4.31
N CYS A 98 -3.41 8.08 2.99
CA CYS A 98 -3.70 9.21 2.13
C CYS A 98 -4.93 8.96 1.26
N GLU A 99 -5.75 10.00 1.11
CA GLU A 99 -6.78 10.13 0.09
C GLU A 99 -6.52 11.41 -0.71
N ARG A 100 -5.97 11.25 -1.92
CA ARG A 100 -5.46 12.39 -2.70
C ARG A 100 -6.06 12.44 -4.10
N PRO A 101 -6.31 13.64 -4.63
CA PRO A 101 -6.73 13.78 -6.02
C PRO A 101 -5.57 13.43 -6.97
N GLY A 102 -5.90 12.88 -8.14
CA GLY A 102 -4.94 12.61 -9.20
C GLY A 102 -5.60 12.01 -10.44
N ARG A 103 -4.97 12.16 -11.61
CA ARG A 103 -5.49 11.54 -12.83
C ARG A 103 -5.45 10.01 -12.76
N THR A 104 -4.41 9.50 -12.11
CA THR A 104 -4.21 8.08 -11.81
C THR A 104 -3.64 7.94 -10.40
N LEU A 105 -3.67 6.72 -9.85
CA LEU A 105 -3.05 6.43 -8.55
C LEU A 105 -1.56 6.81 -8.54
N LEU A 106 -0.82 6.49 -9.61
CA LEU A 106 0.60 6.85 -9.74
C LEU A 106 0.81 8.37 -9.74
N ASP A 107 -0.09 9.13 -10.36
CA ASP A 107 -0.06 10.60 -10.38
C ASP A 107 -0.27 11.17 -8.96
N ALA A 108 -1.23 10.62 -8.21
CA ALA A 108 -1.52 11.01 -6.82
C ALA A 108 -0.36 10.66 -5.87
N VAL A 109 0.21 9.46 -6.01
CA VAL A 109 1.39 9.02 -5.24
C VAL A 109 2.60 9.90 -5.56
N ALA A 110 2.93 10.09 -6.84
CA ALA A 110 4.08 10.90 -7.25
C ALA A 110 3.96 12.35 -6.76
N GLY A 111 2.77 12.96 -6.87
CA GLY A 111 2.51 14.30 -6.36
C GLY A 111 2.73 14.39 -4.84
N THR A 112 2.25 13.41 -4.10
CA THR A 112 2.38 13.37 -2.63
C THR A 112 3.82 13.15 -2.19
N VAL A 113 4.56 12.23 -2.82
CA VAL A 113 5.99 12.01 -2.52
C VAL A 113 6.81 13.27 -2.82
N ALA A 114 6.56 13.92 -3.96
CA ALA A 114 7.26 15.14 -4.34
C ALA A 114 6.96 16.32 -3.39
N GLU A 115 5.70 16.46 -2.94
CA GLU A 115 5.28 17.43 -1.93
C GLU A 115 5.99 17.19 -0.60
N ILE A 116 5.94 15.96 -0.08
CA ILE A 116 6.58 15.59 1.19
C ILE A 116 8.09 15.87 1.14
N ARG A 117 8.75 15.47 0.05
CA ARG A 117 10.18 15.73 -0.14
C ARG A 117 10.48 17.23 -0.14
N ARG A 118 9.70 18.03 -0.87
CA ARG A 118 9.91 19.47 -0.99
C ARG A 118 9.68 20.20 0.34
N GLU A 119 8.67 19.80 1.11
CA GLU A 119 8.22 20.55 2.29
C GLU A 119 8.80 20.03 3.60
N HIS A 120 9.19 18.76 3.65
CA HIS A 120 9.66 18.09 4.86
C HIS A 120 11.03 17.42 4.69
N GLY A 121 11.58 17.35 3.48
CA GLY A 121 12.89 16.74 3.24
C GLY A 121 12.93 15.21 3.40
N VAL A 122 11.77 14.56 3.47
CA VAL A 122 11.65 13.10 3.61
C VAL A 122 11.22 12.49 2.27
N VAL A 123 11.79 11.35 1.89
CA VAL A 123 11.38 10.63 0.68
C VAL A 123 10.68 9.35 1.10
N MET A 124 9.35 9.35 1.08
CA MET A 124 8.56 8.13 1.30
C MET A 124 8.90 7.12 0.20
N ASN A 125 9.35 5.92 0.57
CA ASN A 125 10.03 4.97 -0.32
C ASN A 125 9.27 3.64 -0.50
N SER A 126 8.12 3.47 0.14
CA SER A 126 7.30 2.26 0.07
C SER A 126 5.80 2.59 0.14
N LEU A 127 4.97 1.71 -0.42
CA LEU A 127 3.50 1.74 -0.28
C LEU A 127 2.99 0.76 0.80
N GLY A 128 3.89 0.24 1.65
CA GLY A 128 3.53 -0.75 2.68
C GLY A 128 3.33 -2.16 2.14
N VAL A 129 3.94 -2.50 1.01
CA VAL A 129 4.00 -3.89 0.52
C VAL A 129 4.82 -4.70 1.53
N GLU A 130 4.32 -5.86 1.94
CA GLU A 130 4.92 -6.67 3.01
C GLU A 130 6.31 -7.21 2.63
N LYS A 131 7.27 -7.11 3.58
CA LYS A 131 8.61 -7.75 3.60
C LYS A 131 9.67 -7.36 2.53
N PRO A 132 9.78 -6.11 2.05
CA PRO A 132 10.84 -5.74 1.10
C PRO A 132 12.27 -5.88 1.66
N GLN A 133 12.44 -5.84 2.98
CA GLN A 133 13.74 -6.03 3.67
C GLN A 133 14.34 -7.42 3.50
N GLU A 134 13.54 -8.46 3.25
CA GLU A 134 14.06 -9.81 3.02
C GLU A 134 14.84 -9.89 1.70
N TRP A 135 14.75 -8.84 0.87
CA TRP A 135 15.33 -8.79 -0.47
C TRP A 135 16.49 -7.79 -0.57
N PHE A 136 16.92 -7.17 0.54
CA PHE A 136 17.97 -6.15 0.55
C PHE A 136 19.19 -6.56 1.38
N ASP A 137 20.30 -6.82 0.68
CA ASP A 137 21.64 -6.99 1.25
C ASP A 137 22.58 -5.88 0.72
N ALA A 138 22.89 -4.90 1.56
CA ALA A 138 23.52 -3.63 1.18
C ALA A 138 25.04 -3.72 0.93
N ASP A 139 25.64 -4.90 1.12
CA ASP A 139 27.10 -5.03 1.21
C ASP A 139 27.82 -4.97 -0.15
N SER A 140 27.11 -5.04 -1.28
CA SER A 140 27.73 -4.94 -2.62
C SER A 140 26.81 -4.37 -3.71
N LYS A 141 27.33 -3.37 -4.44
CA LYS A 141 26.69 -2.76 -5.63
C LYS A 141 26.41 -3.76 -6.76
N ASN A 142 27.12 -4.88 -6.81
CA ASN A 142 26.95 -5.90 -7.86
C ASN A 142 26.49 -7.26 -7.27
N GLY A 143 25.94 -7.25 -6.06
CA GLY A 143 25.42 -8.42 -5.37
C GLY A 143 23.95 -8.70 -5.66
N TYR A 144 23.36 -9.60 -4.86
CA TYR A 144 21.96 -9.99 -4.96
C TYR A 144 21.00 -8.78 -4.86
N ALA A 145 21.28 -7.80 -4.00
CA ALA A 145 20.46 -6.59 -3.91
C ALA A 145 20.38 -5.79 -5.21
N ALA A 146 21.46 -5.73 -6.00
CA ALA A 146 21.43 -5.06 -7.30
C ALA A 146 20.56 -5.82 -8.32
N GLN A 147 20.56 -7.16 -8.26
CA GLN A 147 19.66 -7.98 -9.06
C GLN A 147 18.20 -7.74 -8.66
N VAL A 148 17.91 -7.59 -7.37
CA VAL A 148 16.58 -7.26 -6.86
C VAL A 148 16.12 -5.89 -7.39
N VAL A 149 16.95 -4.86 -7.33
CA VAL A 149 16.62 -3.54 -7.90
C VAL A 149 16.29 -3.67 -9.39
N ALA A 150 17.14 -4.35 -10.17
CA ALA A 150 16.89 -4.56 -11.60
C ALA A 150 15.58 -5.34 -11.84
N HIS A 151 15.32 -6.39 -11.06
CA HIS A 151 14.12 -7.19 -11.14
C HIS A 151 12.86 -6.37 -10.86
N LEU A 152 12.86 -5.56 -9.79
CA LEU A 152 11.74 -4.70 -9.43
C LEU A 152 11.43 -3.68 -10.52
N VAL A 153 12.45 -3.07 -11.14
CA VAL A 153 12.27 -2.14 -12.25
C VAL A 153 11.67 -2.83 -13.48
N LEU A 154 12.15 -4.02 -13.83
CA LEU A 154 11.59 -4.80 -14.95
C LEU A 154 10.14 -5.22 -14.70
N MET A 155 9.83 -5.68 -13.49
CA MET A 155 8.45 -6.02 -13.10
C MET A 155 7.54 -4.80 -13.11
N ALA A 156 8.02 -3.66 -12.59
CA ALA A 156 7.27 -2.41 -12.61
C ALA A 156 6.94 -2.00 -14.04
N ALA A 157 7.89 -2.11 -14.99
CA ALA A 157 7.67 -1.78 -16.39
C ALA A 157 6.62 -2.69 -17.05
N ASP A 158 6.72 -4.03 -16.87
CA ASP A 158 5.75 -4.96 -17.47
C ASP A 158 4.35 -4.79 -16.87
N ARG A 159 4.24 -4.70 -15.53
CA ARG A 159 2.95 -4.52 -14.85
C ARG A 159 2.32 -3.17 -15.18
N SER A 160 3.11 -2.11 -15.29
CA SER A 160 2.61 -0.80 -15.72
C SER A 160 1.95 -0.89 -17.10
N ARG A 161 2.60 -1.58 -18.04
CA ARG A 161 2.03 -1.82 -19.38
C ARG A 161 0.73 -2.63 -19.31
N LEU A 162 0.68 -3.70 -18.51
CA LEU A 162 -0.52 -4.52 -18.34
C LEU A 162 -1.69 -3.76 -17.72
N LEU A 163 -1.41 -2.80 -16.82
CA LEU A 163 -2.40 -1.94 -16.19
C LEU A 163 -2.75 -0.69 -17.02
N GLY A 164 -2.10 -0.50 -18.17
CA GLY A 164 -2.35 0.64 -19.07
C GLY A 164 -1.63 1.94 -18.67
N TYR A 165 -0.71 1.90 -17.69
CA TYR A 165 0.13 3.04 -17.37
C TYR A 165 1.20 3.26 -18.44
N GLY A 166 1.39 4.52 -18.82
CA GLY A 166 2.44 4.92 -19.75
C GLY A 166 3.80 5.07 -19.08
N ARG A 167 4.88 4.95 -19.86
CA ARG A 167 6.27 5.22 -19.38
C ARG A 167 6.39 6.55 -18.63
N LYS A 168 5.70 7.61 -19.10
CA LYS A 168 5.76 8.94 -18.47
C LYS A 168 5.23 8.95 -17.04
N GLU A 169 4.26 8.11 -16.71
CA GLU A 169 3.71 8.02 -15.35
C GLU A 169 4.70 7.33 -14.41
N VAL A 170 5.31 6.25 -14.88
CA VAL A 170 6.35 5.53 -14.12
C VAL A 170 7.58 6.39 -13.88
N VAL A 171 8.03 7.13 -14.90
CA VAL A 171 9.16 8.07 -14.77
C VAL A 171 8.82 9.21 -13.81
N ARG A 172 7.61 9.77 -13.85
CA ARG A 172 7.20 10.80 -12.87
C ARG A 172 7.25 10.31 -11.43
N LEU A 173 6.89 9.05 -11.18
CA LEU A 173 7.03 8.46 -9.85
C LEU A 173 8.50 8.35 -9.44
N LEU A 174 9.38 7.95 -10.35
CA LEU A 174 10.83 7.93 -10.10
C LEU A 174 11.36 9.34 -9.81
N ASP A 175 11.02 10.32 -10.64
CA ASP A 175 11.44 11.73 -10.47
C ASP A 175 10.94 12.32 -9.13
N ALA A 176 9.79 11.86 -8.64
CA ALA A 176 9.25 12.28 -7.35
C ALA A 176 10.11 11.82 -6.16
N THR A 177 10.92 10.77 -6.32
CA THR A 177 11.89 10.34 -5.29
C THR A 177 13.09 11.29 -5.18
N GLY A 178 13.50 11.91 -6.30
CA GLY A 178 14.64 12.83 -6.34
C GLY A 178 16.00 12.14 -6.29
N VAL A 179 16.02 10.83 -6.57
CA VAL A 179 17.25 10.06 -6.78
C VAL A 179 17.88 10.48 -8.10
N GLU A 180 19.16 10.85 -8.08
CA GLU A 180 19.99 11.20 -9.25
C GLU A 180 20.94 10.06 -9.66
#